data_AF-A0A972GAL3-F1
#
_entry.id   AF-A0A972GAL3-F1
#
_cell.length_a   1.000
_cell.length_b   1.000
_cell.length_c   1.000
_cell.angle_alpha   90.00
_cell.angle_beta   90.00
_cell.angle_gamma   90.00
#
_symmetry.space_group_name_H-M   'P 1'
#
loop_
_entity.id
_entity.type
_entity.pdbx_description
1 polymer ?
#
loop_
_entity_poly.entity_id
_entity_poly.type
_entity_poly.pdbx_seq_one_letter_code
_entity_poly.pdbx_strand_id
1 'polypeptide(L)' 'MRTISIQLDDTKATLLQEKAEHHGLSLEQLVRAAIEDLLAQPETDVEAAMQRVLAKNEDLYKRLA' A
#
# COMPACT_ATOMS: atom_id res chain seq x y z
N MET A 1 2.36 -23.30 -2.81
CA MET A 1 2.27 -22.23 -3.82
C MET A 1 0.90 -22.29 -4.47
N ARG A 2 0.24 -21.15 -4.69
CA ARG A 2 -1.06 -21.07 -5.36
C ARG A 2 -0.94 -20.06 -6.50
N THR A 3 -1.30 -20.48 -7.71
CA THR A 3 -1.25 -19.61 -8.90
C THR A 3 -2.58 -18.89 -9.07
N ILE A 4 -2.52 -17.59 -9.31
CA ILE A 4 -3.67 -16.75 -9.62
C ILE A 4 -3.47 -16.23 -11.05
N SER A 5 -4.45 -16.44 -11.92
CA SER A 5 -4.45 -15.88 -13.27
C SER A 5 -5.41 -14.71 -13.31
N ILE A 6 -4.96 -13.58 -13.84
CA ILE A 6 -5.74 -12.33 -13.91
C ILE A 6 -5.78 -11.91 -15.37
N GLN A 7 -6.97 -11.58 -15.87
CA GLN A 7 -7.12 -10.98 -17.19
C GLN A 7 -7.03 -9.46 -17.04
N LEU A 8 -6.20 -8.84 -17.85
CA LEU A 8 -5.95 -7.41 -17.87
C LEU A 8 -6.12 -6.92 -19.30
N ASP A 9 -6.59 -5.69 -19.47
CA ASP A 9 -6.56 -5.03 -20.77
C ASP A 9 -5.11 -4.90 -21.25
N ASP A 10 -4.86 -5.10 -22.54
CA ASP A 10 -3.52 -5.05 -23.13
C ASP A 10 -2.76 -3.77 -22.75
N THR A 11 -3.45 -2.62 -22.73
CA THR A 11 -2.85 -1.34 -22.34
C THR A 11 -2.31 -1.36 -20.91
N LYS A 12 -3.04 -1.98 -19.97
CA LYS A 12 -2.61 -2.08 -18.56
C LYS A 12 -1.50 -3.10 -18.38
N ALA A 13 -1.55 -4.20 -19.12
CA ALA A 13 -0.50 -5.21 -19.14
C ALA A 13 0.83 -4.60 -19.63
N THR A 14 0.80 -3.84 -20.73
CA THR A 14 1.97 -3.12 -21.25
C THR A 14 2.52 -2.11 -20.24
N LEU A 15 1.65 -1.31 -19.60
CA LEU A 15 2.10 -0.34 -18.60
C LEU A 15 2.79 -1.01 -17.40
N LEU A 16 2.28 -2.16 -16.95
CA LEU A 16 2.91 -2.94 -15.87
C LEU A 16 4.26 -3.52 -16.29
N GLN A 17 4.36 -4.00 -17.53
CA GLN A 17 5.59 -4.49 -18.13
C GLN A 17 6.66 -3.38 -18.16
N GLU A 18 6.33 -2.22 -18.71
CA GLU A 18 7.23 -1.05 -18.77
C GLU A 18 7.68 -0.61 -17.37
N LYS A 19 6.78 -0.63 -16.39
CA LYS A 19 7.09 -0.27 -15.01
C LYS A 19 8.06 -1.28 -14.38
N ALA A 20 7.89 -2.57 -14.66
CA ALA A 20 8.81 -3.61 -14.17
C ALA A 20 10.20 -3.41 -14.78
N GLU A 21 10.26 -3.20 -16.10
CA GLU A 21 11.51 -2.96 -16.84
C GLU A 21 12.23 -1.69 -16.36
N HIS A 22 11.49 -0.62 -16.10
CA HIS A 22 12.04 0.62 -15.55
C HIS A 22 12.75 0.41 -14.20
N HIS A 23 12.24 -0.53 -13.39
CA HIS A 23 12.84 -0.90 -12.11
C HIS A 23 13.85 -2.06 -12.21
N GLY A 24 14.13 -2.57 -13.40
CA GLY A 24 15.02 -3.72 -13.62
C GLY A 24 14.48 -5.03 -13.02
N LEU A 25 13.16 -5.12 -12.85
CA LEU A 25 12.46 -6.26 -12.28
C LEU A 25 11.71 -7.04 -13.35
N SER A 26 11.48 -8.34 -13.11
CA SER A 26 10.48 -9.06 -13.90
C SER A 26 9.07 -8.61 -13.50
N LEU A 27 8.11 -8.77 -14.42
CA LEU A 27 6.70 -8.49 -14.14
C LEU A 27 6.20 -9.27 -12.92
N GLU A 28 6.62 -10.54 -12.77
CA GLU A 28 6.26 -11.36 -11.62
C GLU A 28 6.82 -10.78 -10.31
N GLN A 29 8.08 -10.32 -10.31
CA GLN A 29 8.69 -9.72 -9.13
C GLN A 29 7.98 -8.44 -8.71
N LEU A 30 7.67 -7.57 -9.67
CA LEU A 30 6.93 -6.32 -9.42
C LEU A 30 5.55 -6.62 -8.83
N VAL A 31 4.79 -7.53 -9.44
CA VAL A 31 3.44 -7.87 -9.00
C VAL A 31 3.47 -8.54 -7.62
N ARG A 32 4.43 -9.42 -7.36
CA ARG A 32 4.62 -10.05 -6.05
C ARG A 32 4.88 -9.02 -4.97
N ALA A 33 5.83 -8.10 -5.20
CA ALA A 33 6.15 -7.05 -4.24
C ALA A 33 4.95 -6.12 -4.00
N ALA A 34 4.18 -5.79 -5.04
CA ALA A 34 2.98 -4.98 -4.91
C ALA A 34 1.87 -5.68 -4.09
N ILE A 35 1.68 -6.99 -4.27
CA ILE A 35 0.74 -7.77 -3.46
C ILE A 35 1.22 -7.85 -2.01
N GLU A 36 2.51 -8.08 -1.79
CA GLU A 36 3.10 -8.12 -0.45
C GLU A 36 2.94 -6.78 0.28
N ASP A 37 3.19 -5.66 -0.40
CA ASP A 37 2.99 -4.32 0.15
C ASP A 37 1.51 -4.05 0.46
N LEU A 38 0.61 -4.42 -0.46
CA LEU A 38 -0.84 -4.32 -0.26
C LEU A 38 -1.32 -5.12 0.96
N LEU A 39 -0.80 -6.32 1.16
CA LEU A 39 -1.14 -7.18 2.30
C LEU A 39 -0.43 -6.76 3.60
N ALA A 40 0.71 -6.08 3.49
CA ALA A 40 1.46 -5.56 4.62
C ALA A 40 0.87 -4.26 5.18
N GLN A 41 0.03 -3.55 4.43
CA GLN A 41 -0.70 -2.39 4.94
C GLN A 41 -1.63 -2.83 6.09
N PRO A 42 -1.39 -2.36 7.33
CA PRO A 42 -2.33 -2.62 8.41
C PRO A 42 -3.59 -1.80 8.13
N GLU A 43 -4.69 -2.47 7.79
CA GLU A 43 -6.00 -1.86 7.46
C GLU A 43 -6.55 -0.88 8.52
N THR A 44 -5.89 -0.71 9.67
CA THR A 44 -6.44 0.02 10.83
C THR A 44 -5.44 0.90 11.60
N ASP A 45 -4.13 0.85 11.32
CA ASP A 45 -3.17 1.48 12.24
C ASP A 45 -2.89 2.97 11.95
N VAL A 46 -3.13 3.43 10.72
CA VAL A 46 -2.98 4.86 10.40
C VAL A 46 -4.10 5.67 11.03
N GLU A 47 -5.34 5.17 10.96
CA GLU A 47 -6.50 5.83 11.55
C GLU A 47 -6.43 5.79 13.09
N ALA A 48 -6.01 4.67 13.68
CA ALA A 48 -5.78 4.54 15.12
C ALA A 48 -4.62 5.41 15.63
N ALA A 49 -3.52 5.51 14.88
CA ALA A 49 -2.40 6.40 15.21
C ALA A 49 -2.83 7.88 15.13
N MET A 50 -3.62 8.25 14.11
CA MET A 50 -4.13 9.61 13.94
C MET A 50 -5.11 10.00 15.04
N GLN A 51 -6.00 9.09 15.44
CA GLN A 51 -6.90 9.27 16.60
C GLN A 51 -6.12 9.43 17.92
N ARG A 52 -5.04 8.65 18.14
CA ARG A 52 -4.19 8.81 19.32
C ARG A 52 -3.49 10.17 19.38
N VAL A 53 -3.00 10.69 18.25
CA VAL A 53 -2.36 12.02 18.20
C VAL A 53 -3.38 13.12 18.47
N LEU A 54 -4.56 13.05 17.86
CA LEU A 54 -5.64 14.02 18.07
C LEU A 54 -6.13 14.02 19.53
N ALA A 55 -6.40 12.85 20.11
CA ALA A 55 -6.84 12.72 21.50
C ALA A 55 -5.78 13.25 22.49
N LYS A 56 -4.49 13.03 22.23
CA LYS A 56 -3.41 13.51 23.10
C LYS A 56 -3.23 15.04 23.01
N ASN A 57 -3.52 15.63 21.85
CA ASN A 57 -3.46 17.08 21.69
C ASN A 57 -4.67 17.78 22.32
N GLU A 58 -5.86 17.17 22.27
CA GLU A 58 -7.06 17.72 22.91
C GLU A 58 -6.89 17.86 24.44
N ASP A 59 -6.23 16.90 25.08
CA ASP A 59 -5.91 16.95 26.52
C ASP A 59 -4.92 18.09 26.87
N LEU A 60 -3.97 18.37 25.98
CA LEU A 60 -3.04 19.50 26.13
C LEU A 60 -3.74 20.85 25.98
N TYR A 61 -4.69 20.98 25.04
CA TYR A 61 -5.47 22.21 24.87
C TYR A 61 -6.42 22.47 26.05
N LYS A 62 -7.00 21.43 26.66
CA LYS A 62 -7.88 21.57 27.84
C LYS A 62 -7.14 22.03 29.10
N ARG A 63 -5.84 21.78 29.21
CA ARG A 63 -5.01 22.17 30.37
C ARG A 63 -4.39 23.56 30.27
N LEU A 64 -4.55 24.22 29.13
CA LEU A 64 -4.04 25.57 28.87
C LEU A 64 -5.15 26.65 28.92
N ALA A 65 -6.37 26.29 29.30
CA ALA A 65 -7.52 27.19 29.48
C ALA A 65 -7.86 27.38 30.97
#